data_AF-A6HBD7-F1
#
_entry.id   AF-A6HBD7-F1
#
_cell.length_a   1.000
_cell.length_b   1.000
_cell.length_c   1.000
_cell.angle_alpha   90.00
_cell.angle_beta   90.00
_cell.angle_gamma   90.00
#
_symmetry.space_group_name_H-M   'P 1'
#
loop_
_entity.id
_entity.type
_entity.pdbx_description
1 polymer ?
#
loop_
_entity_poly.entity_id
_entity_poly.type
_entity_poly.pdbx_seq_one_letter_code
_entity_poly.pdbx_strand_id
1 'polypeptide(L)'
;MAAPEAQGLGVDPREDRVRGVRGGIGHIDHEDSKDWILESLSLPERPGGTAALEGPPSVPCIFCEEHFPMTEQDKLLKHMIIEHKIVIADVKLVADFQRYILYWRKRFTEQPITDFCSVIRINSTAPFEEQDNYFLLCDVLPEDRILREELQKQKLKEILDQQQRERNDTNFHGVCMFCNEEFRGNRF
;
A
#
# COMPACT_ATOMS: atom_id res chain seq x y z
N MET A 1 -79.62 -30.66 -5.39
CA MET A 1 -80.52 -29.94 -6.34
C MET A 1 -80.23 -28.44 -6.21
N ALA A 2 -80.54 -27.67 -7.26
CA ALA A 2 -80.78 -26.22 -7.25
C ALA A 2 -79.97 -25.31 -6.31
N ALA A 3 -79.05 -24.52 -6.90
CA ALA A 3 -78.86 -23.11 -6.56
C ALA A 3 -79.96 -22.28 -7.35
N PRO A 4 -79.92 -20.94 -7.62
CA PRO A 4 -78.75 -20.05 -7.71
C PRO A 4 -78.97 -18.54 -7.34
N GLU A 5 -78.03 -17.68 -7.77
CA GLU A 5 -78.13 -16.23 -8.06
C GLU A 5 -78.18 -15.21 -6.90
N ALA A 6 -77.59 -13.99 -6.98
CA ALA A 6 -76.58 -13.35 -7.88
C ALA A 6 -76.13 -12.01 -7.22
N GLN A 7 -75.18 -11.16 -7.70
CA GLN A 7 -74.23 -11.14 -8.83
C GLN A 7 -72.77 -11.41 -8.32
N GLY A 8 -71.59 -10.95 -8.81
CA GLY A 8 -71.10 -9.98 -9.82
C GLY A 8 -70.89 -8.55 -9.26
N LEU A 9 -69.87 -7.76 -9.64
CA LEU A 9 -68.81 -7.83 -10.68
C LEU A 9 -67.46 -7.28 -10.16
N GLY A 10 -66.35 -7.45 -10.91
CA GLY A 10 -65.04 -6.85 -10.60
C GLY A 10 -64.39 -6.20 -11.84
N VAL A 11 -63.16 -5.66 -11.71
CA VAL A 11 -62.16 -5.39 -12.78
C VAL A 11 -60.86 -4.77 -12.17
N ASP A 12 -59.70 -5.15 -12.71
CA ASP A 12 -58.36 -4.54 -12.57
C ASP A 12 -57.98 -4.05 -14.00
N PRO A 13 -57.31 -2.90 -14.26
CA PRO A 13 -55.95 -2.66 -13.75
C PRO A 13 -55.47 -1.21 -13.50
N ARG A 14 -54.30 -1.18 -12.84
CA ARG A 14 -53.18 -0.19 -12.83
C ARG A 14 -53.23 1.01 -13.80
N GLU A 15 -52.85 2.19 -13.28
CA GLU A 15 -51.96 3.14 -13.99
C GLU A 15 -51.17 4.05 -13.01
N ASP A 16 -50.29 4.92 -13.53
CA ASP A 16 -49.15 5.54 -12.82
C ASP A 16 -49.17 7.09 -12.85
N ARG A 17 -48.92 7.78 -11.72
CA ARG A 17 -48.02 8.98 -11.64
C ARG A 17 -47.89 9.69 -10.28
N VAL A 18 -46.64 9.69 -9.78
CA VAL A 18 -45.85 10.81 -9.19
C VAL A 18 -46.57 12.08 -8.69
N ARG A 19 -46.51 12.30 -7.35
CA ARG A 19 -46.28 13.58 -6.66
C ARG A 19 -45.84 13.29 -5.21
N GLY A 20 -44.88 13.96 -4.57
CA GLY A 20 -44.06 15.11 -4.96
C GLY A 20 -43.99 16.14 -3.83
N VAL A 21 -43.20 15.89 -2.78
CA VAL A 21 -43.05 16.75 -1.58
C VAL A 21 -41.56 16.93 -1.23
N ARG A 22 -41.18 18.08 -0.67
CA ARG A 22 -39.80 18.46 -0.30
C ARG A 22 -39.61 18.49 1.22
N GLY A 23 -38.36 18.29 1.66
CA GLY A 23 -37.90 18.50 3.04
C GLY A 23 -37.07 17.31 3.54
N GLY A 24 -35.88 17.48 4.12
CA GLY A 24 -35.11 18.70 4.38
C GLY A 24 -33.59 18.41 4.41
N ILE A 25 -32.78 19.44 4.63
CA ILE A 25 -31.31 19.33 4.56
C ILE A 25 -30.77 18.63 5.81
N GLY A 26 -30.09 17.51 5.61
CA GLY A 26 -29.16 16.92 6.57
C GLY A 26 -27.76 16.94 5.96
N HIS A 27 -27.03 18.05 6.12
CA HIS A 27 -25.61 18.09 5.75
C HIS A 27 -24.85 17.33 6.83
N ILE A 28 -24.55 16.05 6.56
CA ILE A 28 -23.49 15.35 7.27
C ILE A 28 -22.22 15.80 6.58
N ASP A 29 -21.45 16.66 7.26
CA ASP A 29 -20.08 16.98 6.89
C ASP A 29 -19.24 15.72 6.98
N HIS A 30 -19.25 14.94 5.89
CA HIS A 30 -18.23 13.93 5.65
C HIS A 30 -16.93 14.70 5.46
N GLU A 31 -16.18 14.87 6.54
CA GLU A 31 -14.80 15.31 6.44
C GLU A 31 -14.09 14.34 5.49
N ASP A 32 -13.70 14.89 4.36
CA ASP A 32 -12.92 14.26 3.31
C ASP A 32 -11.50 14.09 3.86
N SER A 33 -11.36 13.12 4.76
CA SER A 33 -10.09 12.68 5.35
C SER A 33 -9.24 12.03 4.26
N LYS A 34 -8.72 12.88 3.37
CA LYS A 34 -7.63 12.59 2.46
C LYS A 34 -6.39 12.38 3.32
N ASP A 35 -6.30 11.19 3.88
CA ASP A 35 -5.08 10.61 4.41
C ASP A 35 -4.09 10.50 3.25
N TRP A 36 -3.35 11.58 3.05
CA TRP A 36 -2.32 11.70 2.05
C TRP A 36 -1.18 10.76 2.42
N ILE A 37 -1.19 9.57 1.84
CA ILE A 37 0.04 8.79 1.72
C ILE A 37 0.97 9.65 0.86
N LEU A 38 1.95 10.29 1.51
CA LEU A 38 2.81 11.28 0.87
C LEU A 38 3.48 10.64 -0.34
N GLU A 39 3.59 11.38 -1.44
CA GLU A 39 4.29 10.90 -2.63
C GLU A 39 5.72 10.46 -2.28
N SER A 40 6.13 9.29 -2.78
CA SER A 40 7.40 8.66 -2.44
C SER A 40 8.60 9.53 -2.81
N LEU A 41 9.15 10.24 -1.82
CA LEU A 41 10.28 11.16 -1.99
C LEU A 41 11.50 10.49 -2.64
N SER A 42 11.67 10.74 -3.93
CA SER A 42 12.74 10.24 -4.80
C SER A 42 13.89 11.25 -4.87
N LEU A 43 14.64 11.38 -3.76
CA LEU A 43 15.92 12.09 -3.79
C LEU A 43 16.99 11.29 -4.54
N PRO A 44 17.92 11.94 -5.25
CA PRO A 44 19.03 11.25 -5.91
C PRO A 44 19.91 10.47 -4.92
N GLU A 45 20.32 9.26 -5.30
CA GLU A 45 21.29 8.47 -4.55
C GLU A 45 22.65 9.19 -4.51
N ARG A 46 23.28 9.22 -3.33
CA ARG A 46 24.39 10.12 -3.03
C ARG A 46 25.74 9.49 -3.41
N PRO A 47 26.48 10.01 -4.41
CA PRO A 47 27.79 9.49 -4.77
C PRO A 47 28.84 9.93 -3.74
N GLY A 48 29.05 9.13 -2.69
CA GLY A 48 30.06 9.44 -1.66
C GLY A 48 29.79 8.83 -0.29
N GLY A 49 29.87 7.50 -0.21
CA GLY A 49 29.99 6.75 1.04
C GLY A 49 30.96 5.59 0.83
N THR A 50 31.82 5.29 1.81
CA THR A 50 32.80 4.20 1.70
C THR A 50 32.09 2.85 1.59
N ALA A 51 32.26 2.16 0.46
CA ALA A 51 31.61 0.89 0.22
C ALA A 51 32.12 -0.21 1.18
N ALA A 52 31.27 -0.60 2.12
CA ALA A 52 31.32 -1.97 2.65
C ALA A 52 30.97 -2.94 1.50
N LEU A 53 31.60 -4.12 1.48
CA LEU A 53 31.42 -5.12 0.41
C LEU A 53 30.14 -5.95 0.62
N GLU A 54 29.02 -5.26 0.82
CA GLU A 54 27.70 -5.90 0.80
C GLU A 54 27.31 -6.19 -0.66
N GLY A 55 26.70 -7.35 -0.90
CA GLY A 55 26.13 -7.66 -2.22
C GLY A 55 24.97 -6.73 -2.58
N PRO A 56 24.49 -6.73 -3.84
CA PRO A 56 23.28 -6.00 -4.20
C PRO A 56 22.14 -6.43 -3.25
N PRO A 57 21.48 -5.50 -2.54
CA PRO A 57 20.60 -5.84 -1.43
C PRO A 57 19.48 -6.75 -1.92
N SER A 58 19.35 -7.91 -1.29
CA SER A 58 18.35 -8.92 -1.61
C SER A 58 17.26 -8.98 -0.54
N VAL A 59 16.08 -9.39 -0.96
CA VAL A 59 14.88 -9.47 -0.14
C VAL A 59 14.32 -10.89 -0.25
N PRO A 60 14.09 -11.59 0.86
CA PRO A 60 13.40 -12.87 0.85
C PRO A 60 11.93 -12.69 0.50
N CYS A 61 11.28 -13.72 -0.04
CA CYS A 61 9.84 -13.78 -0.11
C CYS A 61 9.21 -13.76 1.30
N ILE A 62 7.98 -13.22 1.40
CA ILE A 62 7.18 -13.21 2.63
C ILE A 62 6.94 -14.64 3.18
N PHE A 63 6.77 -15.64 2.31
CA PHE A 63 6.29 -16.98 2.71
C PHE A 63 7.29 -18.12 2.53
N CYS A 64 8.35 -17.94 1.73
CA CYS A 64 9.32 -19.00 1.43
C CYS A 64 10.78 -18.51 1.60
N GLU A 65 11.75 -19.34 1.23
CA GLU A 65 13.19 -19.05 1.34
C GLU A 65 13.82 -18.50 0.05
N GLU A 66 13.05 -18.28 -1.02
CA GLU A 66 13.56 -17.60 -2.23
C GLU A 66 13.94 -16.14 -1.93
N HIS A 67 15.08 -15.70 -2.46
CA HIS A 67 15.60 -14.35 -2.30
C HIS A 67 15.79 -13.69 -3.67
N PHE A 68 15.36 -12.44 -3.79
CA PHE A 68 15.41 -11.67 -5.04
C PHE A 68 16.22 -10.38 -4.83
N PRO A 69 17.07 -9.95 -5.77
CA PRO A 69 17.76 -8.67 -5.66
C PRO A 69 16.75 -7.51 -5.81
N MET A 70 16.95 -6.42 -5.07
CA MET A 70 16.07 -5.23 -5.11
C MET A 70 15.90 -4.63 -6.51
N THR A 71 16.89 -4.80 -7.39
CA THR A 71 16.83 -4.40 -8.81
C THR A 71 15.82 -5.18 -9.64
N GLU A 72 15.28 -6.28 -9.11
CA GLU A 72 14.33 -7.18 -9.80
C GLU A 72 13.03 -7.36 -9.01
N GLN A 73 12.58 -6.30 -8.32
CA GLN A 73 11.34 -6.26 -7.51
C GLN A 73 10.13 -6.90 -8.21
N ASP A 74 9.96 -6.68 -9.52
CA ASP A 74 8.90 -7.28 -10.34
C ASP A 74 8.90 -8.81 -10.34
N LYS A 75 10.05 -9.47 -10.18
CA LYS A 75 10.14 -10.94 -10.12
C LYS A 75 9.61 -11.46 -8.79
N LEU A 76 9.99 -10.81 -7.68
CA LEU A 76 9.46 -11.13 -6.35
C LEU A 76 7.94 -10.92 -6.30
N LEU A 77 7.43 -9.81 -6.83
CA LEU A 77 5.99 -9.55 -6.91
C LEU A 77 5.27 -10.62 -7.77
N LYS A 78 5.85 -11.07 -8.88
CA LYS A 78 5.27 -12.17 -9.70
C LYS A 78 5.28 -13.51 -8.98
N HIS A 79 6.39 -13.90 -8.37
CA HIS A 79 6.50 -15.10 -7.54
C HIS A 79 5.43 -15.10 -6.43
N MET A 80 5.29 -13.99 -5.72
CA MET A 80 4.30 -13.79 -4.66
C MET A 80 2.85 -13.98 -5.15
N ILE A 81 2.50 -13.42 -6.31
CA ILE A 81 1.15 -13.55 -6.89
C ILE A 81 0.86 -14.98 -7.37
N ILE A 82 1.86 -15.68 -7.91
CA ILE A 82 1.70 -17.01 -8.53
C ILE A 82 1.75 -18.12 -7.47
N GLU A 83 2.83 -18.21 -6.69
CA GLU A 83 3.09 -19.30 -5.75
C GLU A 83 2.34 -19.16 -4.42
N HIS A 84 2.03 -17.91 -4.03
CA HIS A 84 1.46 -17.60 -2.70
C HIS A 84 0.15 -16.81 -2.75
N LYS A 85 -0.34 -16.47 -3.95
CA LYS A 85 -1.62 -15.75 -4.17
C LYS A 85 -1.72 -14.42 -3.38
N ILE A 86 -0.59 -13.83 -3.00
CA ILE A 86 -0.52 -12.55 -2.27
C ILE A 86 -0.25 -11.40 -3.25
N VAL A 87 -1.01 -10.32 -3.11
CA VAL A 87 -0.94 -9.10 -3.91
C VAL A 87 -0.65 -7.93 -2.97
N ILE A 88 0.23 -7.01 -3.36
CA ILE A 88 0.46 -5.76 -2.64
C ILE A 88 -0.07 -4.60 -3.50
N ALA A 89 -1.04 -3.85 -2.99
CA ALA A 89 -1.54 -2.64 -3.62
C ALA A 89 -0.49 -1.53 -3.59
N ASP A 90 -0.44 -0.74 -4.66
CA ASP A 90 0.34 0.49 -4.80
C ASP A 90 1.76 0.42 -4.21
N VAL A 91 2.52 -0.59 -4.63
CA VAL A 91 3.91 -0.84 -4.19
C VAL A 91 4.81 0.40 -4.33
N LYS A 92 4.53 1.26 -5.32
CA LYS A 92 5.17 2.56 -5.55
C LYS A 92 5.11 3.53 -4.35
N LEU A 93 4.15 3.35 -3.44
CA LEU A 93 3.96 4.16 -2.22
C LEU A 93 4.70 3.56 -1.00
N VAL A 94 5.31 2.38 -1.13
CA VAL A 94 6.10 1.76 -0.05
C VAL A 94 7.50 2.38 -0.03
N ALA A 95 7.74 3.29 0.92
CA ALA A 95 8.96 4.08 0.98
C ALA A 95 10.27 3.26 1.11
N ASP A 96 10.21 2.11 1.80
CA ASP A 96 11.27 1.10 1.88
C ASP A 96 10.64 -0.30 1.74
N PHE A 97 10.77 -0.90 0.56
CA PHE A 97 10.17 -2.20 0.25
C PHE A 97 10.89 -3.37 0.96
N GLN A 98 12.19 -3.26 1.25
CA GLN A 98 12.94 -4.32 1.93
C GLN A 98 12.48 -4.46 3.38
N ARG A 99 12.37 -3.34 4.11
CA ARG A 99 11.85 -3.33 5.50
C ARG A 99 10.38 -3.75 5.56
N TYR A 100 9.56 -3.32 4.59
CA TYR A 100 8.15 -3.73 4.45
C TYR A 100 7.99 -5.25 4.32
N ILE A 101 8.73 -5.89 3.39
CA ILE A 101 8.66 -7.34 3.17
C ILE A 101 9.17 -8.11 4.40
N LEU A 102 10.25 -7.64 5.04
CA LEU A 102 10.78 -8.27 6.26
C LEU A 102 9.81 -8.14 7.46
N TYR A 103 9.09 -7.04 7.59
CA TYR A 103 8.03 -6.88 8.59
C TYR A 103 6.91 -7.91 8.37
N TRP A 104 6.34 -7.96 7.16
CA TRP A 104 5.23 -8.87 6.87
C TRP A 104 5.64 -10.35 6.95
N ARG A 105 6.87 -10.70 6.52
CA ARG A 105 7.47 -12.03 6.71
C ARG A 105 7.48 -12.46 8.17
N LYS A 106 7.84 -11.56 9.10
CA LYS A 106 7.74 -11.82 10.54
C LYS A 106 6.27 -11.92 10.98
N ARG A 107 5.46 -10.92 10.66
CA ARG A 107 4.09 -10.78 11.16
C ARG A 107 3.18 -11.96 10.80
N PHE A 108 3.35 -12.54 9.60
CA PHE A 108 2.60 -13.71 9.15
C PHE A 108 3.09 -15.05 9.73
N THR A 109 4.22 -15.09 10.43
CA THR A 109 4.60 -16.25 11.26
C THR A 109 4.02 -16.18 12.68
N GLU A 110 3.51 -15.00 13.09
CA GLU A 110 2.90 -14.79 14.40
C GLU A 110 1.37 -15.01 14.38
N GLN A 111 0.69 -14.61 13.31
CA GLN A 111 -0.78 -14.66 13.17
C GLN A 111 -1.21 -14.90 11.70
N PRO A 112 -2.40 -15.47 11.44
CA PRO A 112 -2.82 -15.85 10.09
C PRO A 112 -3.10 -14.64 9.18
N ILE A 113 -2.81 -14.80 7.89
CA ILE A 113 -2.87 -13.70 6.91
C ILE A 113 -4.29 -13.20 6.61
N THR A 114 -5.31 -13.98 6.96
CA THR A 114 -6.74 -13.62 6.88
C THR A 114 -7.09 -12.37 7.67
N ASP A 115 -6.32 -12.08 8.70
CA ASP A 115 -6.61 -11.03 9.67
C ASP A 115 -5.97 -9.69 9.24
N PHE A 116 -5.08 -9.73 8.24
CA PHE A 116 -4.26 -8.61 7.75
C PHE A 116 -4.34 -8.37 6.25
N CYS A 117 -5.06 -9.21 5.50
CA CYS A 117 -5.20 -9.12 4.05
C CYS A 117 -6.69 -9.18 3.65
N SER A 118 -7.09 -8.33 2.71
CA SER A 118 -8.43 -8.44 2.09
C SER A 118 -8.48 -9.67 1.18
N VAL A 119 -9.50 -10.53 1.33
CA VAL A 119 -9.62 -11.76 0.54
C VAL A 119 -10.42 -11.52 -0.75
N ILE A 120 -9.74 -11.61 -1.89
CA ILE A 120 -10.33 -11.55 -3.23
C ILE A 120 -10.65 -12.99 -3.66
N ARG A 121 -11.94 -13.33 -3.77
CA ARG A 121 -12.38 -14.67 -4.19
C ARG A 121 -12.63 -14.69 -5.70
N ILE A 122 -11.78 -15.40 -6.44
CA ILE A 122 -11.97 -15.63 -7.89
C ILE A 122 -12.76 -16.93 -8.08
N ASN A 123 -13.50 -17.04 -9.19
CA ASN A 123 -14.34 -18.21 -9.51
C ASN A 123 -15.41 -18.54 -8.45
N SER A 124 -16.13 -17.52 -7.95
CA SER A 124 -17.16 -17.67 -6.91
C SER A 124 -18.35 -18.59 -7.25
N THR A 125 -18.48 -18.99 -8.51
CA THR A 125 -19.49 -19.96 -9.00
C THR A 125 -18.95 -21.41 -9.03
N ALA A 126 -17.65 -21.63 -8.84
CA ALA A 126 -17.02 -22.95 -8.86
C ALA A 126 -17.23 -23.72 -7.53
N PRO A 127 -17.10 -25.06 -7.53
CA PRO A 127 -17.11 -25.86 -6.32
C PRO A 127 -16.10 -25.35 -5.29
N PHE A 128 -16.39 -25.52 -3.99
CA PHE A 128 -15.60 -24.95 -2.89
C PHE A 128 -14.11 -25.36 -2.89
N GLU A 129 -13.78 -26.49 -3.53
CA GLU A 129 -12.44 -27.04 -3.65
C GLU A 129 -11.59 -26.37 -4.76
N GLU A 130 -12.22 -25.64 -5.70
CA GLU A 130 -11.57 -24.95 -6.83
C GLU A 130 -11.54 -23.41 -6.65
N GLN A 131 -11.88 -22.89 -5.47
CA GLN A 131 -11.98 -21.45 -5.25
C GLN A 131 -10.63 -20.81 -4.93
N ASP A 132 -10.03 -20.19 -5.94
CA ASP A 132 -8.82 -19.40 -5.81
C ASP A 132 -9.06 -18.10 -5.03
N ASN A 133 -8.74 -18.18 -3.73
CA ASN A 133 -8.66 -17.03 -2.84
C ASN A 133 -7.28 -16.36 -3.00
N TYR A 134 -7.28 -15.09 -3.40
CA TYR A 134 -6.13 -14.21 -3.38
C TYR A 134 -6.19 -13.29 -2.17
N PHE A 135 -5.03 -12.96 -1.61
CA PHE A 135 -4.88 -12.10 -0.44
C PHE A 135 -4.30 -10.75 -0.88
N LEU A 136 -4.89 -9.63 -0.45
CA LEU A 136 -4.47 -8.28 -0.80
C LEU A 136 -4.00 -7.52 0.45
N LEU A 137 -2.72 -7.12 0.46
CA LEU A 137 -2.19 -6.08 1.35
C LEU A 137 -2.42 -4.71 0.73
N CYS A 138 -3.09 -3.82 1.47
CA CYS A 138 -3.44 -2.49 1.01
C CYS A 138 -3.59 -1.48 2.17
N ASP A 139 -3.42 -0.21 1.83
CA ASP A 139 -3.48 0.98 2.67
C ASP A 139 -4.82 1.25 3.37
N VAL A 140 -5.92 0.63 2.91
CA VAL A 140 -7.19 0.62 3.66
C VAL A 140 -7.17 -0.29 4.89
N LEU A 141 -6.14 -1.12 5.04
CA LEU A 141 -5.95 -1.99 6.21
C LEU A 141 -5.06 -1.26 7.24
N PRO A 142 -5.49 -1.13 8.50
CA PRO A 142 -4.89 -0.19 9.45
C PRO A 142 -3.43 -0.49 9.75
N GLU A 143 -3.05 -1.77 9.83
CA GLU A 143 -1.67 -2.16 10.12
C GLU A 143 -0.73 -1.93 8.92
N ASP A 144 -1.19 -2.19 7.68
CA ASP A 144 -0.40 -1.91 6.48
C ASP A 144 -0.22 -0.41 6.24
N ARG A 145 -1.27 0.38 6.52
CA ARG A 145 -1.21 1.84 6.52
C ARG A 145 -0.16 2.37 7.50
N ILE A 146 -0.24 1.95 8.77
CA ILE A 146 0.68 2.38 9.83
C ILE A 146 2.12 1.99 9.46
N LEU A 147 2.34 0.79 8.92
CA LEU A 147 3.64 0.34 8.43
C LEU A 147 4.19 1.24 7.32
N ARG A 148 3.39 1.52 6.27
CA ARG A 148 3.80 2.41 5.16
C ARG A 148 4.14 3.81 5.65
N GLU A 149 3.28 4.38 6.50
CA GLU A 149 3.51 5.68 7.12
C GLU A 149 4.81 5.70 7.96
N GLU A 150 5.08 4.68 8.77
CA GLU A 150 6.26 4.64 9.63
C GLU A 150 7.56 4.46 8.84
N LEU A 151 7.56 3.59 7.82
CA LEU A 151 8.71 3.44 6.91
C LEU A 151 9.02 4.76 6.17
N GLN A 152 7.98 5.53 5.82
CA GLN A 152 8.13 6.84 5.20
C GLN A 152 8.68 7.90 6.19
N LYS A 153 8.15 7.95 7.42
CA LYS A 153 8.65 8.80 8.51
C LYS A 153 10.11 8.49 8.83
N GLN A 154 10.47 7.20 8.90
CA GLN A 154 11.83 6.76 9.16
C GLN A 154 12.79 7.15 8.03
N LYS A 155 12.43 6.92 6.76
CA LYS A 155 13.23 7.33 5.60
C LYS A 155 13.46 8.85 5.55
N LEU A 156 12.41 9.64 5.81
CA LEU A 156 12.52 11.09 5.90
C LEU A 156 13.46 11.53 7.04
N LYS A 157 13.37 10.88 8.20
CA LYS A 157 14.28 11.14 9.33
C LYS A 157 15.73 10.80 8.99
N GLU A 158 15.99 9.65 8.38
CA GLU A 158 17.35 9.24 7.95
C GLU A 158 17.99 10.26 6.99
N ILE A 159 17.18 10.83 6.08
CA ILE A 159 17.57 11.93 5.18
C ILE A 159 17.85 13.24 5.94
N LEU A 160 16.96 13.65 6.85
CA LEU A 160 17.12 14.89 7.62
C LEU A 160 18.33 14.84 8.56
N ASP A 161 18.52 13.71 9.26
CA ASP A 161 19.68 13.47 10.11
C ASP A 161 20.98 13.48 9.27
N GLN A 162 20.94 12.98 8.03
CA GLN A 162 22.08 13.05 7.11
C GLN A 162 22.39 14.49 6.65
N GLN A 163 21.39 15.27 6.26
CA GLN A 163 21.59 16.69 5.96
C GLN A 163 22.11 17.47 7.17
N GLN A 164 21.64 17.15 8.38
CA GLN A 164 22.10 17.85 9.59
C GLN A 164 23.53 17.45 9.98
N ARG A 165 23.93 16.18 9.77
CA ARG A 165 25.33 15.78 9.85
C ARG A 165 26.19 16.61 8.89
N GLU A 166 25.74 16.84 7.66
CA GLU A 166 26.47 17.63 6.65
C GLU A 166 26.53 19.14 6.94
N ARG A 167 25.53 19.71 7.62
CA ARG A 167 25.55 21.09 8.12
C ARG A 167 26.46 21.27 9.34
N ASN A 168 26.62 20.21 10.13
CA ASN A 168 27.47 20.18 11.32
C ASN A 168 28.90 19.66 11.03
N ASP A 169 29.18 19.22 9.80
CA ASP A 169 30.48 18.68 9.37
C ASP A 169 31.49 19.80 9.13
N THR A 170 32.09 20.29 10.23
CA THR A 170 33.17 21.29 10.22
C THR A 170 34.50 20.73 9.69
N ASN A 171 34.58 19.43 9.38
CA ASN A 171 35.77 18.74 8.93
C ASN A 171 35.70 18.40 7.42
N PHE A 172 34.79 19.04 6.69
CA PHE A 172 34.72 18.91 5.25
C PHE A 172 35.94 19.55 4.59
N HIS A 173 36.74 18.72 3.93
CA HIS A 173 37.67 19.12 2.90
C HIS A 173 36.98 19.10 1.52
N GLY A 174 37.15 20.16 0.73
CA GLY A 174 36.67 20.23 -0.65
C GLY A 174 37.69 20.92 -1.55
N VAL A 175 37.85 20.44 -2.77
CA VAL A 175 38.70 21.08 -3.78
C VAL A 175 37.82 21.82 -4.78
N CYS A 176 38.15 23.07 -5.08
CA CYS A 176 37.42 23.84 -6.08
C CYS A 176 37.59 23.24 -7.48
N MET A 177 36.49 22.87 -8.13
CA MET A 177 36.50 22.31 -9.50
C MET A 177 37.02 23.28 -10.58
N PHE A 178 37.24 24.56 -10.25
CA PHE A 178 37.68 25.60 -11.19
C PHE A 178 39.10 26.12 -10.94
N CYS A 179 39.59 26.16 -9.69
CA CYS A 179 40.91 26.69 -9.34
C CYS A 179 41.81 25.72 -8.56
N ASN A 180 41.35 24.51 -8.23
CA ASN A 180 42.04 23.51 -7.41
C ASN A 180 42.45 23.97 -5.99
N GLU A 181 41.91 25.08 -5.48
CA GLU A 181 42.12 25.49 -4.09
C GLU A 181 41.40 24.54 -3.11
N GLU A 182 42.04 24.25 -1.97
CA GLU A 182 41.43 23.53 -0.86
C GLU A 182 40.59 24.46 0.02
N PHE A 183 39.32 24.11 0.23
CA PHE A 183 38.47 24.67 1.27
C PHE A 183 38.34 23.69 2.44
N ARG A 184 38.32 24.23 3.66
CA ARG A 184 38.21 23.49 4.91
C ARG A 184 37.24 24.21 5.84
N GLY A 185 36.20 23.52 6.32
CA GLY A 185 35.16 24.10 7.17
C GLY A 185 33.83 23.37 7.00
N ASN A 186 32.73 24.11 7.01
CA ASN A 186 31.40 23.58 6.68
C ASN A 186 31.20 23.41 5.17
N ARG A 187 30.19 22.62 4.80
CA ARG A 187 29.70 22.46 3.41
C ARG A 187 28.78 23.60 2.92
N PHE A 188 28.62 24.65 3.75
CA PHE A 188 27.71 25.78 3.59
C PHE A 188 28.34 27.04 4.20
#